data_AF-A0A7X8LRF5-F1
#
_entry.id   AF-A0A7X8LRF5-F1
#
_cell.length_a   1.000
_cell.length_b   1.000
_cell.length_c   1.000
_cell.angle_alpha   90.00
_cell.angle_beta   90.00
_cell.angle_gamma   90.00
#
_symmetry.space_group_name_H-M   'P 1'
#
loop_
_entity.id
_entity.type
_entity.pdbx_description
1 polymer ?
#
loop_
_entity_poly.entity_id
_entity_poly.type
_entity_poly.pdbx_seq_one_letter_code
_entity_poly.pdbx_strand_id
1 'polypeptide(L)' 'MARAIQEYFRENLDREIGRFEAEALLDFFSKRLGAYFYNRALYDSQKVLARKVDDLKDLIDQLEQPTEFKK' A
#
# COMPACT_ATOMS: atom_id res chain seq x y z
N MET A 1 -8.01 -8.90 -14.76
CA MET A 1 -8.83 -7.85 -14.13
C MET A 1 -10.10 -7.55 -14.91
N ALA A 2 -10.07 -7.23 -16.22
CA ALA A 2 -11.29 -7.02 -17.00
C ALA A 2 -12.30 -8.19 -16.89
N ARG A 3 -11.85 -9.44 -17.04
CA ARG A 3 -12.69 -10.63 -16.83
C ARG A 3 -13.36 -10.69 -15.45
N ALA A 4 -12.62 -10.36 -14.39
CA ALA A 4 -13.16 -10.34 -13.03
C ALA A 4 -14.23 -9.25 -12.85
N ILE A 5 -14.08 -8.11 -13.53
CA ILE A 5 -15.12 -7.07 -13.56
C ILE A 5 -16.36 -7.58 -14.31
N GLN A 6 -16.19 -8.26 -15.45
CA GLN A 6 -17.31 -8.86 -16.18
C GLN A 6 -18.05 -9.91 -15.35
N GLU A 7 -17.31 -10.78 -14.64
CA GLU A 7 -17.86 -11.78 -13.73
C GLU A 7 -18.62 -11.10 -12.58
N TYR A 8 -18.04 -10.08 -11.95
CA TYR A 8 -18.70 -9.32 -10.90
C TYR A 8 -20.04 -8.70 -11.35
N PHE A 9 -20.07 -8.09 -12.54
CA PHE A 9 -21.30 -7.51 -13.11
C PHE A 9 -22.38 -8.56 -13.38
N ARG A 10 -21.99 -9.73 -13.90
CA ARG A 10 -22.91 -10.84 -14.15
C ARG A 10 -23.47 -11.40 -12.85
N GLU A 11 -22.61 -11.66 -11.87
CA GLU A 11 -22.97 -12.34 -10.63
C GLU A 11 -23.71 -11.44 -9.63
N ASN A 12 -23.38 -10.15 -9.59
CA ASN A 12 -23.86 -9.25 -8.54
C ASN A 12 -24.84 -8.18 -9.04
N LEU A 13 -24.82 -7.87 -10.34
CA LEU A 13 -25.62 -6.79 -10.92
C LEU A 13 -26.59 -7.27 -12.02
N ASP A 14 -26.64 -8.58 -12.28
CA ASP A 14 -27.45 -9.23 -13.32
C ASP A 14 -27.31 -8.53 -14.69
N ARG A 15 -26.07 -8.13 -15.01
CA ARG A 15 -25.73 -7.45 -16.27
C ARG A 15 -24.50 -8.06 -16.90
N GLU A 16 -24.60 -8.33 -18.21
CA GLU A 16 -23.44 -8.65 -19.01
C GLU A 16 -22.83 -7.36 -19.59
N ILE A 17 -21.50 -7.25 -19.50
CA ILE A 17 -20.74 -6.17 -20.13
C ILE A 17 -19.64 -6.77 -21.01
N GLY A 18 -19.34 -6.08 -22.11
CA GLY A 18 -18.25 -6.45 -23.01
C GLY A 18 -16.87 -6.23 -22.39
N ARG A 19 -15.85 -6.82 -23.02
CA ARG A 19 -14.46 -6.69 -22.56
C ARG A 19 -13.97 -5.25 -22.60
N PHE A 20 -14.30 -4.50 -23.66
CA PHE A 20 -13.89 -3.10 -23.80
C PHE A 20 -14.52 -2.20 -22.73
N GLU A 21 -15.77 -2.44 -22.36
CA GLU A 21 -16.45 -1.72 -21.27
C GLU A 21 -15.79 -2.01 -19.92
N ALA A 22 -15.47 -3.28 -19.64
CA ALA A 22 -14.77 -3.67 -18.43
C ALA A 22 -13.35 -3.07 -18.36
N GLU A 23 -12.63 -2.99 -19.48
CA GLU A 23 -11.33 -2.32 -19.57
C GLU A 23 -11.45 -0.81 -19.34
N ALA A 24 -12.47 -0.15 -19.91
CA ALA A 24 -12.74 1.27 -19.68
C ALA A 24 -13.08 1.58 -18.21
N LEU A 25 -13.87 0.73 -17.57
CA LEU A 25 -14.16 0.83 -16.13
C LEU A 25 -12.89 0.66 -15.29
N LEU A 26 -12.06 -0.34 -15.62
CA LEU A 26 -10.79 -0.55 -14.94
C LEU A 26 -9.89 0.68 -15.04
N ASP A 27 -9.74 1.27 -16.22
CA ASP A 27 -8.96 2.50 -16.43
C ASP A 27 -9.55 3.68 -15.64
N PHE A 28 -10.87 3.86 -15.69
CA PHE A 28 -11.57 4.91 -14.96
C PHE A 28 -11.30 4.87 -13.44
N PHE A 29 -11.42 3.69 -12.84
CA PHE A 29 -11.18 3.50 -11.41
C PHE A 29 -9.70 3.56 -11.07
N SER A 30 -8.82 2.97 -11.88
CA SER A 30 -7.37 2.97 -11.62
C SER A 30 -6.81 4.38 -11.59
N LYS A 31 -7.23 5.25 -12.52
CA LYS A 31 -6.81 6.67 -12.55
C LYS A 31 -7.26 7.47 -11.32
N ARG A 32 -8.37 7.07 -10.68
CA ARG A 32 -8.93 7.80 -9.52
C ARG A 32 -8.48 7.21 -8.19
N LEU A 33 -8.53 5.89 -8.04
CA LEU A 33 -8.30 5.19 -6.78
C LEU A 33 -6.87 4.65 -6.66
N GLY A 34 -6.18 4.42 -7.77
CA GLY A 34 -4.85 3.80 -7.78
C GLY A 34 -3.84 4.57 -6.93
N ALA A 35 -3.81 5.90 -7.07
CA ALA A 35 -2.92 6.75 -6.29
C ALA A 35 -3.22 6.71 -4.77
N TYR A 36 -4.49 6.63 -4.38
CA TYR A 36 -4.86 6.55 -2.96
C TYR A 36 -4.36 5.24 -2.33
N PHE A 37 -4.61 4.10 -2.98
CA PHE A 37 -4.14 2.80 -2.47
C PHE A 37 -2.61 2.71 -2.48
N TYR A 38 -1.97 3.16 -3.55
CA TYR A 38 -0.51 3.15 -3.66
C TYR A 38 0.15 4.02 -2.58
N ASN A 39 -0.30 5.27 -2.45
CA ASN A 39 0.24 6.16 -1.43
C ASN A 39 -0.02 5.64 -0.02
N ARG A 40 -1.20 5.06 0.24
CA ARG A 40 -1.48 4.43 1.54
C ARG A 40 -0.53 3.28 1.83
N ALA A 41 -0.28 2.41 0.85
CA ALA A 41 0.69 1.33 0.99
C ALA A 41 2.11 1.84 1.26
N LEU A 42 2.53 2.94 0.61
CA LEU A 42 3.80 3.60 0.90
C LEU A 42 3.87 4.13 2.34
N TYR A 43 2.83 4.84 2.80
CA TYR A 43 2.79 5.35 4.17
C TYR A 43 2.84 4.21 5.21
N ASP A 44 2.11 3.14 4.96
CA ASP A 44 2.09 2.00 5.89
C ASP A 44 3.45 1.27 5.88
N SER A 45 4.13 1.19 4.73
CA SER A 45 5.51 0.69 4.63
C SER A 45 6.50 1.58 5.38
N GLN A 46 6.39 2.91 5.24
CA GLN A 46 7.22 3.88 5.96
C GLN A 46 7.08 3.74 7.48
N LYS A 47 5.86 3.53 7.99
CA LYS A 47 5.65 3.31 9.43
C LYS A 47 6.34 2.05 9.95
N VAL A 48 6.30 0.96 9.18
CA VAL A 48 6.99 -0.28 9.56
C VAL A 48 8.50 -0.07 9.58
N LEU A 49 9.03 0.63 8.57
CA LEU A 49 10.46 0.95 8.51
C LEU A 49 10.89 1.85 9.68
N ALA A 50 10.13 2.91 9.97
CA ALA A 50 10.43 3.83 11.05
C ALA A 50 10.58 3.11 12.39
N ARG A 51 9.64 2.22 12.72
CA ARG A 51 9.71 1.40 13.94
C ARG A 51 10.99 0.57 14.00
N LYS A 52 11.39 -0.07 12.89
CA LYS A 52 12.63 -0.86 12.85
C LYS A 52 13.88 -0.01 13.03
N VAL A 53 13.86 1.23 12.53
CA VAL A 53 14.97 2.18 12.72
C VAL A 53 15.04 2.61 14.18
N ASP A 54 13.90 2.88 14.82
CA ASP A 54 13.84 3.19 16.25
C ASP A 54 14.36 2.00 17.08
N ASP A 55 13.92 0.77 16.80
CA ASP A 55 14.41 -0.44 17.46
C ASP A 55 15.94 -0.59 17.30
N LEU A 56 16.46 -0.32 16.10
CA LEU A 56 17.90 -0.38 15.83
C LEU A 56 18.67 0.70 16.60
N LYS A 57 18.11 1.91 16.71
CA LYS A 57 18.70 2.99 17.47
C LYS A 57 18.81 2.62 18.94
N ASP A 58 17.75 2.07 19.53
CA ASP A 58 17.75 1.61 20.91
C ASP A 58 18.81 0.53 21.16
N LEU A 59 18.99 -0.41 20.20
CA LEU A 59 20.04 -1.42 20.27
C LEU A 59 21.46 -0.82 20.20
N ILE A 60 21.66 0.21 19.38
CA ILE A 60 22.96 0.90 19.28
C ILE A 60 23.24 1.69 20.56
N ASP A 61 22.25 2.41 21.09
CA ASP A 61 22.38 3.19 22.32
C ASP A 61 22.75 2.29 23.51
N GLN A 62 22.26 1.04 23.55
CA GLN A 62 22.66 0.04 24.57
C GLN A 62 24.12 -0.41 24.49
N LEU A 63 24.80 -0.21 23.36
CA LEU A 63 26.23 -0.54 23.20
C LEU A 63 27.14 0.58 23.71
N GLU A 64 26.60 1.75 24.07
CA GLU A 64 27.39 2.86 24.60
C GLU A 64 28.07 2.45 25.92
N GLN A 65 29.38 2.68 25.99
CA GLN A 65 30.16 2.42 27.21
C GLN A 65 30.34 3.72 27.99
N PRO A 66 30.35 3.65 29.34
CA PRO A 66 30.60 4.83 30.15
C PRO A 66 31.99 5.40 29.85
N THR A 67 32.06 6.71 29.65
CA THR A 67 33.34 7.44 29.53
C THR A 67 33.35 8.61 30.51
N GLU A 68 34.53 9.09 30.89
CA GLU A 68 34.67 10.30 31.74
C GLU A 68 34.18 11.58 31.04
N PHE A 69 33.91 11.51 29.73
CA PHE A 69 33.41 12.61 28.94
C PHE A 69 31.91 12.81 29.18
N LYS A 70 31.53 13.90 29.86
CA LYS A 70 30.14 14.31 29.96
C LYS A 70 29.71 14.98 28.66
N LYS A 71 28.72 14.40 27.98
CA LYS A 71 27.97 15.03 26.89
C LYS A 71 27.05 16.13 27.42
#